data_AF-A0A4D4LGP0-F1
#
_entry.id   AF-A0A4D4LGP0-F1
#
_cell.length_a   1.000
_cell.length_b   1.000
_cell.length_c   1.000
_cell.angle_alpha   90.00
_cell.angle_beta   90.00
_cell.angle_gamma   90.00
#
_symmetry.space_group_name_H-M   'P 1'
#
loop_
_entity.id
_entity.type
_entity.pdbx_description
1 polymer ?
#
loop_
_entity_poly.entity_id
_entity_poly.type
_entity_poly.pdbx_seq_one_letter_code
_entity_poly.pdbx_strand_id
1 'polypeptide(L)'
;MAAATALAEASRAPEVRPAVNGLLHDWARGDDERERETAALAHGYGLAAGSVDASLEELGRLAHADDGRTTSHSVVRLLAGAEPETVLAALTHWLRDTRRARRDLALLATLRAVTTRTSHLWGLGEVPELEPYAAWPLATALLAGRPECGARLAELLRAALTWARSAGAAEDALVGWIRRAAGDERQLAVLCDFLPRLAQDGDEPLDAGAATRIREVLEAL
;
A
#
# COMPACT_ATOMS: atom_id res chain seq x y z
N MET A 1 -10.34 -10.14 -12.00
CA MET A 1 -10.42 -10.66 -10.60
C MET A 1 -10.51 -12.18 -10.51
N ALA A 2 -11.57 -12.86 -11.00
CA ALA A 2 -11.73 -14.31 -10.80
C ALA A 2 -10.53 -15.16 -11.30
N ALA A 3 -9.99 -14.85 -12.49
CA ALA A 3 -8.80 -15.52 -13.02
C ALA A 3 -7.57 -15.34 -12.13
N ALA A 4 -7.29 -14.11 -11.68
CA ALA A 4 -6.18 -13.81 -10.77
C ALA A 4 -6.30 -14.59 -9.44
N THR A 5 -7.50 -14.66 -8.87
CA THR A 5 -7.78 -15.45 -7.67
C THR A 5 -7.52 -16.93 -7.90
N ALA A 6 -8.02 -17.49 -9.00
CA ALA A 6 -7.83 -18.91 -9.33
C ALA A 6 -6.34 -19.27 -9.53
N LEU A 7 -5.58 -18.42 -10.22
CA LEU A 7 -4.15 -18.61 -10.42
C LEU A 7 -3.36 -18.50 -9.11
N ALA A 8 -3.72 -17.56 -8.25
CA ALA A 8 -3.11 -17.43 -6.92
C ALA A 8 -3.43 -18.65 -6.04
N GLU A 9 -4.67 -19.14 -6.03
CA GLU A 9 -5.03 -20.39 -5.32
C GLU A 9 -4.29 -21.60 -5.86
N ALA A 10 -4.21 -21.75 -7.19
CA ALA A 10 -3.43 -22.83 -7.82
C ALA A 10 -1.95 -22.77 -7.42
N SER A 11 -1.41 -21.58 -7.16
CA SER A 11 -0.02 -21.39 -6.74
C SER A 11 0.27 -21.88 -5.31
N ARG A 12 -0.74 -22.29 -4.53
CA ARG A 12 -0.51 -22.99 -3.25
C ARG A 12 0.15 -24.35 -3.46
N ALA A 13 -0.10 -25.02 -4.59
CA ALA A 13 0.53 -26.28 -4.94
C ALA A 13 1.95 -26.03 -5.47
N PRO A 14 3.02 -26.45 -4.74
CA PRO A 14 4.40 -26.15 -5.13
C PRO A 14 4.78 -26.65 -6.53
N GLU A 15 4.16 -27.74 -6.99
CA GLU A 15 4.35 -28.34 -8.32
C GLU A 15 3.68 -27.54 -9.44
N VAL A 16 2.62 -26.77 -9.15
CA VAL A 16 1.88 -25.95 -10.12
C VAL A 16 2.44 -24.52 -10.18
N ARG A 17 2.94 -24.02 -9.04
CA ARG A 17 3.43 -22.63 -8.90
C ARG A 17 4.42 -22.20 -9.99
N PRO A 18 5.44 -22.98 -10.40
CA PRO A 18 6.34 -22.56 -11.47
C PRO A 18 5.63 -22.31 -12.81
N ALA A 19 4.63 -23.13 -13.16
CA ALA A 19 3.86 -22.97 -14.39
C ALA A 19 2.98 -21.72 -14.34
N VAL A 20 2.32 -21.46 -13.21
CA VAL A 20 1.55 -20.22 -13.00
C VAL A 20 2.47 -19.00 -13.07
N ASN A 21 3.62 -19.03 -12.40
CA ASN A 21 4.58 -17.93 -12.42
C ASN A 21 5.06 -17.64 -13.84
N GLY A 22 5.38 -18.68 -14.62
CA GLY A 22 5.74 -18.54 -16.04
C GLY A 22 4.64 -17.88 -16.87
N LEU A 23 3.39 -18.35 -16.74
CA LEU A 23 2.25 -17.76 -17.43
C LEU A 23 2.06 -16.28 -17.09
N LEU A 24 2.10 -15.92 -15.80
CA LEU A 24 1.95 -14.53 -15.37
C LEU A 24 3.10 -13.66 -15.87
N HIS A 25 4.32 -14.20 -15.91
CA HIS A 25 5.49 -13.51 -16.42
C HIS A 25 5.40 -13.20 -17.92
N ASP A 26 4.81 -14.11 -18.69
CA ASP A 26 4.54 -13.93 -20.11
C ASP A 26 3.43 -12.90 -20.34
N TRP A 27 2.31 -13.01 -19.61
CA TRP A 27 1.22 -12.02 -19.62
C TRP A 27 1.69 -10.62 -19.25
N ALA A 28 2.59 -10.51 -18.28
CA ALA A 28 3.16 -9.23 -17.89
C ALA A 28 3.95 -8.53 -19.01
N ARG A 29 4.50 -9.30 -19.96
CA ARG A 29 5.30 -8.80 -21.10
C ARG A 29 4.50 -8.70 -22.39
N GLY A 30 3.34 -9.35 -22.46
CA GLY A 30 2.46 -9.33 -23.61
C GLY A 30 1.83 -7.95 -23.84
N ASP A 31 1.18 -7.82 -24.99
CA ASP A 31 0.52 -6.58 -25.40
C ASP A 31 -0.93 -6.45 -24.89
N ASP A 32 -1.55 -7.56 -24.45
CA ASP A 32 -2.91 -7.58 -23.94
C ASP A 32 -3.01 -6.95 -22.54
N GLU A 33 -3.76 -5.85 -22.46
CA GLU A 33 -3.96 -5.09 -21.23
C GLU A 33 -4.64 -5.91 -20.12
N ARG A 34 -5.61 -6.77 -20.46
CA ARG A 34 -6.34 -7.59 -19.48
C ARG A 34 -5.48 -8.70 -18.91
N GLU A 35 -4.58 -9.24 -19.72
CA GLU A 35 -3.58 -10.21 -19.27
C GLU A 35 -2.60 -9.56 -18.28
N ARG A 36 -2.07 -8.38 -18.61
CA ARG A 36 -1.22 -7.60 -17.69
C ARG A 36 -1.93 -7.23 -16.39
N GLU A 37 -3.18 -6.78 -16.48
CA GLU A 37 -4.00 -6.47 -15.30
C GLU A 37 -4.21 -7.71 -14.43
N THR A 38 -4.50 -8.86 -15.05
CA THR A 38 -4.67 -10.14 -14.35
C THR A 38 -3.38 -10.58 -13.66
N ALA A 39 -2.22 -10.41 -14.32
CA ALA A 39 -0.93 -10.70 -13.73
C ALA A 39 -0.63 -9.80 -12.52
N ALA A 40 -0.89 -8.49 -12.62
CA ALA A 40 -0.74 -7.57 -11.51
C ALA A 40 -1.60 -8.00 -10.30
N LEU A 41 -2.88 -8.28 -10.52
CA LEU A 41 -3.81 -8.72 -9.48
C LEU A 41 -3.40 -10.06 -8.84
N ALA A 42 -2.85 -10.99 -9.62
CA ALA A 42 -2.40 -12.29 -9.12
C ALA A 42 -1.18 -12.15 -8.20
N HIS A 43 -0.22 -11.28 -8.55
CA HIS A 43 0.91 -10.95 -7.68
C HIS A 43 0.48 -10.25 -6.38
N GLY A 44 -0.66 -9.56 -6.37
CA GLY A 44 -1.26 -8.99 -5.15
C GLY A 44 -1.62 -9.99 -4.05
N TYR A 45 -1.64 -11.30 -4.36
CA TYR A 45 -1.85 -12.36 -3.37
C TYR A 45 -0.54 -12.92 -2.79
N GLY A 46 0.63 -12.59 -3.35
CA GLY A 46 1.94 -12.99 -2.81
C GLY A 46 2.35 -14.45 -3.07
N LEU A 47 1.48 -15.27 -3.65
CA LEU A 47 1.70 -16.72 -3.80
C LEU A 47 2.45 -17.09 -5.08
N ALA A 48 2.11 -16.47 -6.20
CA ALA A 48 2.54 -16.92 -7.53
C ALA A 48 4.06 -16.85 -7.73
N ALA A 49 4.71 -15.79 -7.24
CA ALA A 49 6.16 -15.61 -7.34
C ALA A 49 6.95 -16.35 -6.24
N GLY A 50 6.28 -17.07 -5.35
CA GLY A 50 6.90 -17.85 -4.27
C GLY A 50 7.31 -17.06 -3.02
N SER A 51 7.28 -15.73 -3.06
CA SER A 51 7.46 -14.85 -1.90
C SER A 51 6.79 -13.49 -2.12
N VAL A 52 6.57 -12.74 -1.03
CA VAL A 52 6.10 -11.35 -1.08
C VAL A 52 7.10 -10.46 -1.82
N ASP A 53 8.40 -10.57 -1.52
CA ASP A 53 9.46 -9.82 -2.21
C ASP A 53 9.47 -10.06 -3.72
N ALA A 54 9.38 -11.32 -4.16
CA ALA A 54 9.37 -11.64 -5.57
C ALA A 54 8.11 -11.09 -6.27
N SER A 55 6.95 -11.12 -5.59
CA SER A 55 5.72 -10.51 -6.11
C SER A 55 5.83 -8.98 -6.21
N LEU A 56 6.47 -8.33 -5.24
CA LEU A 56 6.74 -6.88 -5.30
C LEU A 56 7.65 -6.52 -6.47
N GLU A 57 8.70 -7.31 -6.72
CA GLU A 57 9.58 -7.10 -7.87
C GLU A 57 8.83 -7.16 -9.22
N GLU A 58 7.91 -8.11 -9.39
CA GLU A 58 7.05 -8.18 -10.58
C GLU A 58 6.09 -6.98 -10.67
N LEU A 59 5.43 -6.60 -9.56
CA LEU A 59 4.56 -5.42 -9.51
C LEU A 59 5.32 -4.12 -9.84
N GLY A 60 6.56 -3.98 -9.35
CA GLY A 60 7.42 -2.85 -9.65
C GLY A 60 7.85 -2.77 -11.11
N ARG A 61 7.87 -3.89 -11.85
CA ARG A 61 8.08 -3.90 -13.30
C ARG A 61 6.80 -3.53 -14.05
N LEU A 62 5.66 -4.05 -13.61
CA LEU A 62 4.35 -3.79 -14.20
C LEU A 62 3.83 -2.36 -13.98
N ALA A 63 4.38 -1.63 -13.00
CA ALA A 63 3.93 -0.29 -12.60
C ALA A 63 3.81 0.74 -13.74
N HIS A 64 4.56 0.56 -14.84
CA HIS A 64 4.52 1.47 -15.98
C HIS A 64 3.30 1.23 -16.90
N ALA A 65 2.65 0.08 -16.81
CA ALA A 65 1.66 -0.35 -17.79
C ALA A 65 0.24 0.18 -17.51
N ASP A 66 -0.05 0.55 -16.26
CA ASP A 66 -1.39 0.89 -15.78
C ASP A 66 -1.44 2.21 -14.98
N ASP A 67 -0.44 3.07 -15.15
CA ASP A 67 -0.21 4.27 -14.33
C ASP A 67 -0.24 3.98 -12.81
N GLY A 68 0.09 2.76 -12.39
CA GLY A 68 0.11 2.36 -11.00
C GLY A 68 -1.26 1.98 -10.42
N ARG A 69 -2.35 1.93 -11.20
CA ARG A 69 -3.71 1.78 -10.66
C ARG A 69 -3.96 0.40 -10.04
N THR A 70 -3.78 -0.65 -10.81
CA THR A 70 -3.97 -2.06 -10.42
C THR A 70 -2.79 -2.55 -9.61
N THR A 71 -1.58 -2.15 -10.00
CA THR A 71 -0.35 -2.47 -9.25
C THR A 71 -0.37 -1.88 -7.83
N SER A 72 -0.80 -0.62 -7.62
CA SER A 72 -0.93 -0.07 -6.25
C SER A 72 -1.97 -0.79 -5.41
N HIS A 73 -3.10 -1.21 -6.01
CA HIS A 73 -4.08 -2.03 -5.30
C HIS A 73 -3.48 -3.37 -4.87
N SER A 74 -2.71 -4.00 -5.74
CA SER A 74 -2.05 -5.28 -5.48
C SER A 74 -0.97 -5.16 -4.41
N VAL A 75 -0.18 -4.08 -4.41
CA VAL A 75 0.77 -3.77 -3.32
C VAL A 75 0.04 -3.58 -1.99
N VAL A 76 -1.05 -2.82 -1.97
CA VAL A 76 -1.82 -2.59 -0.74
C VAL A 76 -2.48 -3.87 -0.22
N ARG A 77 -2.83 -4.79 -1.12
CA ARG A 77 -3.29 -6.13 -0.74
C ARG A 77 -2.17 -6.96 -0.10
N LEU A 78 -0.95 -6.93 -0.64
CA LEU A 78 0.21 -7.55 0.01
C LEU A 78 0.47 -6.92 1.39
N LEU A 79 0.33 -5.60 1.50
CA LEU A 79 0.48 -4.86 2.76
C LEU A 79 -0.57 -5.25 3.81
N ALA A 80 -1.76 -5.68 3.39
CA ALA A 80 -2.78 -6.24 4.27
C ALA A 80 -2.55 -7.73 4.61
N GLY A 81 -1.48 -8.33 4.08
CA GLY A 81 -1.16 -9.76 4.22
C GLY A 81 -0.27 -10.07 5.43
N ALA A 82 0.42 -11.22 5.35
CA ALA A 82 1.20 -11.76 6.45
C ALA A 82 2.51 -10.98 6.73
N GLU A 83 3.13 -10.38 5.71
CA GLU A 83 4.45 -9.75 5.77
C GLU A 83 4.42 -8.23 5.44
N PRO A 84 3.67 -7.41 6.19
CA PRO A 84 3.57 -5.97 5.94
C PRO A 84 4.91 -5.25 6.09
N GLU A 85 5.81 -5.68 6.98
CA GLU A 85 7.12 -5.04 7.13
C GLU A 85 7.98 -5.18 5.89
N THR A 86 7.92 -6.35 5.23
CA THR A 86 8.58 -6.62 3.94
C THR A 86 8.09 -5.65 2.87
N VAL A 87 6.76 -5.48 2.77
CA VAL A 87 6.15 -4.54 1.82
C VAL A 87 6.55 -3.10 2.13
N LEU A 88 6.48 -2.67 3.39
CA LEU A 88 6.88 -1.31 3.78
C LEU A 88 8.36 -1.04 3.50
N ALA A 89 9.24 -2.00 3.78
CA ALA A 89 10.67 -1.87 3.48
C ALA A 89 10.93 -1.71 1.98
N ALA A 90 10.25 -2.50 1.14
CA ALA A 90 10.34 -2.40 -0.31
C ALA A 90 9.83 -1.05 -0.84
N LEU A 91 8.70 -0.54 -0.33
CA LEU A 91 8.17 0.76 -0.74
C LEU A 91 9.11 1.90 -0.36
N THR A 92 9.68 1.87 0.86
CA THR A 92 10.69 2.84 1.28
C THR A 92 11.93 2.78 0.37
N HIS A 93 12.37 1.58 0.00
CA HIS A 93 13.47 1.42 -0.95
C HIS A 93 13.13 2.00 -2.32
N TRP A 94 11.91 1.77 -2.83
CA TRP A 94 11.46 2.28 -4.12
C TRP A 94 11.39 3.81 -4.19
N LEU A 95 11.18 4.51 -3.06
CA LEU A 95 11.29 5.98 -3.04
C LEU A 95 12.68 6.47 -3.48
N ARG A 96 13.72 5.66 -3.30
CA ARG A 96 15.10 5.96 -3.70
C ARG A 96 15.50 5.35 -5.06
N ASP A 97 14.59 4.63 -5.73
CA ASP A 97 14.86 3.99 -7.03
C ASP A 97 14.96 5.04 -8.15
N THR A 98 15.89 4.84 -9.08
CA THR A 98 16.06 5.74 -10.24
C THR A 98 14.85 5.69 -11.16
N ARG A 99 14.16 4.54 -11.22
CA ARG A 99 12.97 4.33 -12.06
C ARG A 99 11.77 5.04 -11.47
N ARG A 100 11.25 6.01 -12.23
CA ARG A 100 10.07 6.79 -11.84
C ARG A 100 8.84 5.93 -11.55
N ALA A 101 8.58 4.88 -12.32
CA ALA A 101 7.39 4.04 -12.13
C ALA A 101 7.33 3.38 -10.73
N ARG A 102 8.47 2.94 -10.18
CA ARG A 102 8.55 2.35 -8.83
C ARG A 102 8.34 3.39 -7.73
N ARG A 103 8.96 4.56 -7.88
CA ARG A 103 8.73 5.73 -7.02
C ARG A 103 7.26 6.12 -6.99
N ASP A 104 6.65 6.21 -8.17
CA ASP A 104 5.25 6.57 -8.35
C ASP A 104 4.32 5.51 -7.73
N LEU A 105 4.64 4.22 -7.90
CA LEU A 105 3.92 3.11 -7.28
C LEU A 105 4.00 3.14 -5.75
N ALA A 106 5.17 3.42 -5.16
CA ALA A 106 5.33 3.53 -3.71
C ALA A 106 4.43 4.63 -3.12
N LEU A 107 4.39 5.79 -3.78
CA LEU A 107 3.51 6.90 -3.40
C LEU A 107 2.04 6.51 -3.52
N LEU A 108 1.62 5.96 -4.66
CA LEU A 108 0.23 5.56 -4.89
C LEU A 108 -0.23 4.48 -3.89
N ALA A 109 0.61 3.49 -3.58
CA ALA A 109 0.31 2.47 -2.59
C ALA A 109 0.14 3.07 -1.18
N THR A 110 1.00 4.04 -0.81
CA THR A 110 0.91 4.76 0.47
C THR A 110 -0.43 5.51 0.58
N LEU A 111 -0.80 6.27 -0.45
CA LEU A 111 -2.08 7.00 -0.49
C LEU A 111 -3.29 6.04 -0.44
N ARG A 112 -3.18 4.90 -1.13
CA ARG A 112 -4.21 3.90 -1.14
C ARG A 112 -4.35 3.20 0.23
N ALA A 113 -3.26 2.99 0.97
CA ALA A 113 -3.30 2.41 2.31
C ALA A 113 -4.04 3.30 3.33
N VAL A 114 -3.89 4.63 3.25
CA VAL A 114 -4.61 5.56 4.14
C VAL A 114 -6.08 5.74 3.75
N THR A 115 -6.45 5.48 2.50
CA THR A 115 -7.82 5.69 2.00
C THR A 115 -8.67 4.42 1.95
N THR A 116 -8.07 3.25 1.75
CA THR A 116 -8.79 1.99 1.49
C THR A 116 -9.13 1.27 2.78
N ARG A 117 -10.40 0.87 2.93
CA ARG A 117 -10.86 0.03 4.04
C ARG A 117 -10.20 -1.34 4.02
N THR A 118 -9.78 -1.83 5.17
CA THR A 118 -9.12 -3.13 5.33
C THR A 118 -9.94 -4.28 4.73
N SER A 119 -11.27 -4.27 4.92
CA SER A 119 -12.18 -5.30 4.37
C SER A 119 -12.20 -5.38 2.85
N HIS A 120 -11.83 -4.31 2.15
CA HIS A 120 -11.75 -4.31 0.68
C HIS A 120 -10.49 -5.02 0.15
N LEU A 121 -9.55 -5.35 1.05
CA LEU A 121 -8.25 -5.92 0.70
C LEU A 121 -8.17 -7.41 1.03
N TRP A 122 -9.17 -7.95 1.73
CA TRP A 122 -9.25 -9.36 2.04
C TRP A 122 -9.11 -10.21 0.79
N GLY A 123 -8.24 -11.22 0.90
CA GLY A 123 -7.85 -12.10 -0.20
C GLY A 123 -7.99 -13.56 0.20
N LEU A 124 -7.03 -14.36 -0.25
CA LEU A 124 -7.01 -15.81 -0.08
C LEU A 124 -6.57 -16.28 1.30
N GLY A 125 -6.02 -15.38 2.12
CA GLY A 125 -5.66 -15.65 3.51
C GLY A 125 -6.41 -14.69 4.42
N GLU A 126 -6.96 -15.25 5.50
CA GLU A 126 -7.42 -14.45 6.63
C GLU A 126 -6.19 -13.91 7.36
N VAL A 127 -6.27 -12.65 7.81
CA VAL A 127 -5.29 -12.05 8.72
C VAL A 127 -6.09 -11.69 9.98
N PRO A 128 -6.24 -12.64 10.92
CA PRO A 128 -7.13 -12.48 12.07
C PRO A 128 -6.81 -11.24 12.89
N GLU A 129 -5.55 -10.80 12.92
CA GLU A 129 -5.12 -9.60 13.63
C GLU A 129 -5.74 -8.30 13.05
N LEU A 130 -6.12 -8.31 11.77
CA LEU A 130 -6.73 -7.17 11.10
C LEU A 130 -8.27 -7.23 11.05
N GLU A 131 -8.86 -8.38 11.39
CA GLU A 131 -10.31 -8.58 11.39
C GLU A 131 -11.07 -7.56 12.27
N PRO A 132 -10.61 -7.24 13.51
CA PRO A 132 -11.29 -6.24 14.35
C PRO A 132 -11.30 -4.82 13.76
N TYR A 133 -10.48 -4.57 12.73
CA TYR A 133 -10.27 -3.28 12.08
C TYR A 133 -10.76 -3.27 10.63
N ALA A 134 -11.62 -4.23 10.25
CA ALA A 134 -12.16 -4.40 8.90
C ALA A 134 -12.70 -3.10 8.27
N ALA A 135 -13.41 -2.29 9.05
CA ALA A 135 -14.03 -1.05 8.59
C ALA A 135 -13.06 0.15 8.56
N TRP A 136 -11.89 0.03 9.17
CA TRP A 136 -10.90 1.11 9.25
C TRP A 136 -10.07 1.18 7.97
N PRO A 137 -9.48 2.34 7.62
CA PRO A 137 -8.45 2.37 6.59
C PRO A 137 -7.25 1.49 6.98
N LEU A 138 -6.63 0.83 5.99
CA LEU A 138 -5.55 -0.14 6.23
C LEU A 138 -4.42 0.44 7.08
N ALA A 139 -4.01 1.67 6.81
CA ALA A 139 -2.96 2.32 7.60
C ALA A 139 -3.30 2.38 9.10
N THR A 140 -4.56 2.66 9.45
CA THR A 140 -5.01 2.66 10.87
C THR A 140 -5.05 1.25 11.44
N ALA A 141 -5.54 0.29 10.67
CA ALA A 141 -5.58 -1.11 11.08
C ALA A 141 -4.17 -1.66 11.36
N LEU A 142 -3.18 -1.32 10.52
CA LEU A 142 -1.78 -1.67 10.74
C LEU A 142 -1.21 -0.98 11.97
N LEU A 143 -1.46 0.31 12.17
CA LEU A 143 -0.97 1.02 13.36
C LEU A 143 -1.56 0.44 14.66
N ALA A 144 -2.81 -0.03 14.63
CA ALA A 144 -3.48 -0.62 15.78
C ALA A 144 -3.05 -2.07 16.05
N GLY A 145 -2.95 -2.90 15.01
CA GLY A 145 -2.63 -4.33 15.14
C GLY A 145 -1.14 -4.65 15.06
N ARG A 146 -0.31 -3.76 14.49
CA ARG A 146 1.11 -3.96 14.15
C ARG A 146 1.90 -2.65 14.28
N PRO A 147 2.03 -2.08 15.50
CA PRO A 147 2.60 -0.74 15.74
C PRO A 147 4.05 -0.56 15.26
N GLU A 148 4.80 -1.65 15.06
CA GLU A 148 6.12 -1.69 14.44
C GLU A 148 6.14 -1.15 13.00
N CYS A 149 5.01 -1.20 12.30
CA CYS A 149 4.86 -0.63 10.95
C CYS A 149 4.91 0.91 10.95
N GLY A 150 4.67 1.55 12.09
CA GLY A 150 4.43 2.99 12.17
C GLY A 150 5.60 3.86 11.70
N ALA A 151 6.85 3.47 11.95
CA ALA A 151 8.00 4.27 11.54
C ALA A 151 8.13 4.36 10.00
N ARG A 152 7.98 3.23 9.31
CA ARG A 152 8.05 3.18 7.83
C ARG A 152 6.83 3.82 7.19
N LEU A 153 5.63 3.65 7.76
CA LEU A 153 4.43 4.36 7.30
C LEU A 153 4.60 5.88 7.40
N ALA A 154 5.19 6.39 8.48
CA ALA A 154 5.49 7.81 8.63
C ALA A 154 6.50 8.31 7.60
N GLU A 155 7.57 7.56 7.33
CA GLU A 155 8.55 7.89 6.27
C GLU A 155 7.90 7.98 4.88
N LEU A 156 7.09 6.97 4.52
CA LEU A 156 6.37 6.93 3.25
C LEU A 156 5.40 8.10 3.10
N LEU A 157 4.62 8.39 4.15
CA LEU A 157 3.62 9.45 4.11
C LEU A 157 4.27 10.85 4.10
N ARG A 158 5.38 11.05 4.82
CA ARG A 158 6.22 12.26 4.68
C ARG A 158 6.70 12.44 3.25
N ALA A 159 7.29 11.41 2.65
CA ALA A 159 7.76 11.51 1.26
C ALA A 159 6.61 11.88 0.31
N ALA A 160 5.41 11.33 0.52
CA ALA A 160 4.23 11.67 -0.27
C ALA A 160 3.79 13.13 -0.10
N LEU A 161 3.88 13.68 1.11
CA LEU A 161 3.57 15.08 1.43
C LEU A 161 4.63 16.05 0.90
N THR A 162 5.91 15.66 0.86
CA THR A 162 7.01 16.53 0.44
C THR A 162 7.13 16.63 -1.08
N TRP A 163 6.91 15.53 -1.81
CA TRP A 163 7.14 15.54 -3.26
C TRP A 163 6.01 16.26 -4.00
N ALA A 164 6.37 17.32 -4.74
CA ALA A 164 5.41 18.19 -5.44
C ALA A 164 4.35 17.45 -6.27
N ARG A 165 4.72 16.30 -6.87
CA ARG A 165 3.81 15.49 -7.70
C ARG A 165 2.73 14.72 -6.91
N SER A 166 2.92 14.50 -5.62
CA SER A 166 2.00 13.76 -4.75
C SER A 166 1.47 14.58 -3.58
N ALA A 167 2.09 15.71 -3.26
CA ALA A 167 1.79 16.52 -2.07
C ALA A 167 0.30 16.83 -1.91
N GLY A 168 -0.35 17.34 -2.96
CA GLY A 168 -1.78 17.68 -2.92
C GLY A 168 -2.67 16.46 -2.63
N ALA A 169 -2.44 15.35 -3.33
CA ALA A 169 -3.20 14.11 -3.12
C ALA A 169 -2.91 13.47 -1.75
N ALA A 170 -1.67 13.59 -1.26
CA ALA A 170 -1.27 13.12 0.07
C ALA A 170 -1.95 13.91 1.18
N GLU A 171 -2.05 15.21 1.00
CA GLU A 171 -2.71 16.08 1.92
C GLU A 171 -4.23 15.82 1.96
N ASP A 172 -4.89 15.75 0.81
CA ASP A 172 -6.32 15.40 0.73
C ASP A 172 -6.60 14.05 1.40
N ALA A 173 -5.72 13.06 1.19
CA ALA A 173 -5.83 11.75 1.81
C ALA A 173 -5.65 11.80 3.33
N LEU A 174 -4.69 12.60 3.83
CA LEU A 174 -4.46 12.78 5.27
C LEU A 174 -5.61 13.53 5.94
N VAL A 175 -6.12 14.60 5.34
CA VAL A 175 -7.30 15.34 5.84
C VAL A 175 -8.52 14.41 5.88
N GLY A 176 -8.75 13.64 4.81
CA GLY A 176 -9.82 12.65 4.77
C GLY A 176 -9.64 11.51 5.78
N TRP A 177 -8.41 11.17 6.14
CA TRP A 177 -8.11 10.22 7.20
C TRP A 177 -8.41 10.79 8.58
N ILE A 178 -7.95 12.00 8.88
CA ILE A 178 -8.22 12.72 10.14
C ILE A 178 -9.73 12.88 10.37
N ARG A 179 -10.47 13.34 9.37
CA ARG A 179 -11.94 13.53 9.47
C ARG A 179 -12.68 12.23 9.74
N ARG A 180 -12.24 11.11 9.16
CA ARG A 180 -12.83 9.78 9.43
C ARG A 180 -12.51 9.32 10.84
N ALA A 181 -11.27 9.51 11.30
CA ALA A 181 -10.85 9.15 12.64
C ALA A 181 -11.61 9.96 13.70
N ALA A 182 -11.88 11.24 13.46
CA ALA A 182 -12.64 12.09 14.39
C ALA A 182 -14.06 11.56 14.70
N GLY A 183 -14.65 10.76 13.81
CA GLY A 183 -15.95 10.11 14.04
C GLY A 183 -15.89 8.80 14.81
N ASP A 184 -14.71 8.31 15.19
CA ASP A 184 -14.48 7.05 15.89
C ASP A 184 -13.33 7.21 16.89
N GLU A 185 -13.65 7.32 18.18
CA GLU A 185 -12.67 7.58 19.26
C GLU A 185 -11.48 6.60 19.25
N ARG A 186 -11.69 5.35 18.84
CA ARG A 186 -10.62 4.34 18.76
C ARG A 186 -9.68 4.61 17.60
N GLN A 187 -10.21 5.03 16.45
CA GLN A 187 -9.38 5.45 15.31
C GLN A 187 -8.65 6.75 15.62
N LEU A 188 -9.32 7.69 16.30
CA LEU A 188 -8.73 8.97 16.69
C LEU A 188 -7.53 8.75 17.61
N ALA A 189 -7.64 7.89 18.63
CA ALA A 189 -6.52 7.57 19.52
C ALA A 189 -5.30 7.03 18.77
N VAL A 190 -5.51 6.05 17.86
CA VAL A 190 -4.43 5.49 17.03
C VAL A 190 -3.78 6.56 16.15
N LEU A 191 -4.59 7.45 15.58
CA LEU A 191 -4.09 8.54 14.75
C LEU A 191 -3.30 9.57 15.58
N CYS A 192 -3.79 9.94 16.76
CA CYS A 192 -3.10 10.86 17.67
C CYS A 192 -1.73 10.31 18.11
N ASP A 193 -1.60 9.00 18.32
CA ASP A 193 -0.32 8.37 18.64
C ASP A 193 0.65 8.35 17.44
N PHE A 194 0.11 8.32 16.22
CA PHE A 194 0.89 8.31 14.98
C PHE A 194 1.34 9.70 14.53
N LEU A 195 0.50 10.72 14.69
CA LEU A 195 0.76 12.08 14.19
C LEU A 195 2.11 12.67 14.65
N PRO A 196 2.56 12.54 15.91
CA PRO A 196 3.89 12.98 16.32
C PRO A 196 5.01 12.33 15.51
N ARG A 197 4.86 11.06 15.14
CA ARG A 197 5.85 10.35 14.31
C ARG A 197 5.85 10.86 12.89
N LEU A 198 4.71 11.30 12.36
CA LEU A 198 4.62 11.93 11.03
C LEU A 198 5.23 13.34 11.04
N ALA A 199 4.98 14.09 12.12
CA ALA A 199 5.42 15.47 12.31
C ALA A 199 6.91 15.59 12.68
N GLN A 200 7.56 14.52 13.15
CA GLN A 200 9.01 14.50 13.30
C GLN A 200 9.67 14.77 11.94
N ASP A 201 10.53 15.78 11.90
CA ASP A 201 11.37 16.08 10.74
C ASP A 201 12.22 14.84 10.44
N GLY A 202 12.08 14.31 9.22
CA GLY A 202 13.18 13.55 8.63
C GLY A 202 14.31 14.52 8.27
N ASP A 203 15.34 14.05 7.56
CA ASP A 203 16.39 14.96 7.05
C ASP A 203 15.84 16.12 6.19
N GLU A 204 14.59 16.04 5.73
CA GLU A 204 13.81 17.13 5.14
C GLU A 204 12.51 17.40 5.95
N PRO A 205 12.26 18.64 6.38
CA PRO A 205 11.04 19.01 7.09
C PRO A 205 9.81 18.91 6.18
N LEU A 206 8.63 18.71 6.80
CA LEU A 206 7.34 18.79 6.08
C LEU A 206 7.20 20.14 5.38
N ASP A 207 6.65 20.15 4.16
CA ASP A 207 6.33 21.39 3.45
C ASP A 207 5.44 22.29 4.32
N ALA A 208 5.77 23.59 4.38
CA ALA A 208 5.09 24.55 5.26
C ALA A 208 3.58 24.67 4.96
N GLY A 209 3.17 24.47 3.70
CA GLY A 209 1.77 24.46 3.29
C GLY A 209 1.03 23.22 3.81
N ALA A 210 1.65 22.04 3.69
CA ALA A 210 1.10 20.81 4.24
C ALA A 210 0.98 20.87 5.77
N ALA A 211 2.02 21.36 6.45
CA ALA A 211 2.01 21.53 7.90
C ALA A 211 0.91 22.49 8.39
N THR A 212 0.63 23.55 7.62
CA THR A 212 -0.42 24.53 7.94
C THR A 212 -1.81 23.91 7.83
N ARG A 213 -2.13 23.24 6.71
CA ARG A 213 -3.46 22.63 6.50
C ARG A 213 -3.74 21.47 7.45
N ILE A 214 -2.73 20.67 7.80
CA ILE A 214 -2.87 19.64 8.85
C ILE A 214 -3.25 20.28 10.19
N ARG A 215 -2.60 21.39 10.55
CA ARG A 215 -2.89 22.11 11.81
C ARG A 215 -4.31 22.68 11.83
N GLU A 216 -4.74 23.33 10.76
CA GLU A 216 -6.11 23.88 10.64
C GLU A 216 -7.18 22.80 10.84
N VAL A 217 -6.95 21.60 10.30
CA VAL A 217 -7.90 20.49 10.48
C VAL A 217 -7.89 20.02 11.93
N LEU A 218 -6.73 19.88 12.56
CA LEU A 218 -6.64 19.46 13.97
C LEU A 218 -7.25 20.48 14.93
N GLU A 219 -7.15 21.77 14.65
CA GLU A 219 -7.77 22.85 15.44
C GLU A 219 -9.31 22.90 15.29
N ALA A 220 -9.85 22.31 14.22
CA ALA A 220 -11.29 22.29 13.92
C ALA A 220 -12.02 21.03 14.43
N LEU A 221 -11.28 20.05 14.99
CA LEU A 221 -11.82 18.85 15.62
C LEU A 221 -12.12 19.09 17.10
#